data_AF-A0A1X1QUT6-F1
#
_entry.id   AF-A0A1X1QUT6-F1
#
_cell.length_a   1.000
_cell.length_b   1.000
_cell.length_c   1.000
_cell.angle_alpha   90.00
_cell.angle_beta   90.00
_cell.angle_gamma   90.00
#
_symmetry.space_group_name_H-M   'P 1'
#
loop_
_entity.id
_entity.type
_entity.pdbx_description
1 polymer ?
#
loop_
_entity_poly.entity_id
_entity_poly.type
_entity_poly.pdbx_seq_one_letter_code
_entity_poly.pdbx_strand_id
1 'polypeptide(L)'
;MSVKSERITLLGTPDFKAFLASEAKSEGVSISELVRSRCQAVPPTDDEVALRELIVLAKEATTRATKSLDKGISDAESVLAELRAVH
;
A
#
# COMPACT_ATOMS: atom_id res chain seq x y z
N MET A 1 38.52 -1.03 -1.64
CA MET A 1 38.24 -0.91 -3.09
C MET A 1 37.46 0.37 -3.31
N SER A 2 38.00 1.32 -4.09
CA SER A 2 37.28 2.56 -4.44
C SER A 2 36.14 2.18 -5.39
N VAL A 3 34.90 2.19 -4.89
CA VAL A 3 33.71 2.06 -5.75
C VAL A 3 33.61 3.38 -6.50
N LYS A 4 34.24 3.47 -7.67
CA LYS A 4 34.12 4.64 -8.54
C LYS A 4 32.67 4.72 -8.99
N SER A 5 31.89 5.59 -8.36
CA SER A 5 30.51 5.89 -8.74
C SER A 5 30.51 7.04 -9.74
N GLU A 6 29.83 6.84 -10.88
CA GLU A 6 29.58 7.91 -11.84
C GLU A 6 28.34 8.71 -11.43
N ARG A 7 28.39 10.03 -11.61
CA ARG A 7 27.25 10.91 -11.32
C ARG A 7 26.33 10.96 -12.53
N ILE A 8 25.08 10.60 -12.34
CA ILE A 8 24.03 10.72 -13.36
C ILE A 8 23.26 12.01 -13.10
N THR A 9 23.11 12.83 -14.13
CA THR A 9 22.27 14.04 -14.08
C THR A 9 20.90 13.69 -14.63
N LEU A 10 19.86 13.83 -13.81
CA LEU A 10 18.47 13.62 -14.20
C LEU A 10 17.79 14.98 -14.38
N LEU A 11 17.33 15.27 -15.60
CA LEU A 11 16.47 16.42 -15.87
C LEU A 11 15.03 15.98 -15.66
N GLY A 12 14.31 16.70 -14.80
CA GLY A 12 12.91 16.42 -14.49
C GLY A 12 12.20 17.69 -14.06
N THR A 13 10.86 17.63 -14.04
CA THR A 13 10.05 18.75 -13.55
C THR A 13 10.19 18.91 -12.03
N PRO A 14 9.90 20.10 -11.46
CA PRO A 14 9.87 20.29 -10.02
C PRO A 14 8.97 19.29 -9.30
N ASP A 15 7.81 18.99 -9.89
CA ASP A 15 6.85 18.03 -9.35
C ASP A 15 7.42 16.62 -9.32
N PHE A 16 8.14 16.21 -10.36
CA PHE A 16 8.78 14.91 -10.39
C PHE A 16 9.87 14.77 -9.33
N LYS A 17 10.64 15.84 -9.07
CA LYS A 17 11.61 15.86 -7.97
C LYS A 17 10.92 15.75 -6.61
N ALA A 18 9.80 16.44 -6.41
CA ALA A 18 9.02 16.37 -5.18
C ALA A 18 8.46 14.96 -4.95
N PHE A 19 7.95 14.33 -6.01
CA PHE A 19 7.48 12.95 -6.00
C PHE A 19 8.59 11.96 -5.60
N LEU A 20 9.77 12.03 -6.23
CA LEU A 20 10.90 11.17 -5.87
C LEU A 20 11.33 11.37 -4.41
N ALA A 21 11.28 12.60 -3.90
CA ALA A 21 11.60 12.89 -2.52
C ALA A 21 10.56 12.32 -1.54
N SER A 22 9.27 12.36 -1.89
CA SER A 22 8.22 11.77 -1.04
C SER A 22 8.28 10.25 -1.00
N GLU A 23 8.52 9.61 -2.15
CA GLU A 23 8.66 8.15 -2.25
C GLU A 23 9.90 7.65 -1.50
N ALA A 24 11.04 8.34 -1.66
CA ALA A 24 12.25 7.99 -0.94
C ALA A 24 12.06 8.12 0.58
N LYS A 25 11.33 9.15 1.01
CA LYS A 25 11.00 9.37 2.43
C LYS A 25 10.02 8.32 2.97
N SER A 26 9.02 7.89 2.20
CA SER A 26 8.07 6.86 2.64
C SER A 26 8.73 5.49 2.78
N GLU A 27 9.71 5.18 1.93
CA GLU A 27 10.51 3.95 1.99
C GLU A 27 11.73 4.06 2.93
N GLY A 28 12.03 5.25 3.48
CA GLY A 28 13.14 5.47 4.41
C GLY A 28 14.54 5.41 3.77
N VAL A 29 14.63 5.56 2.44
CA VAL A 29 15.86 5.42 1.65
C VAL A 29 16.25 6.73 0.98
N SER A 30 17.46 6.80 0.39
CA SER A 30 17.86 7.97 -0.41
C SER A 30 17.22 7.95 -1.79
N ILE A 31 17.04 9.12 -2.44
CA ILE A 31 16.52 9.20 -3.81
C ILE A 31 17.36 8.35 -4.79
N SER A 32 18.70 8.37 -4.64
CA SER A 32 19.59 7.60 -5.51
C SER A 32 19.48 6.08 -5.29
N GLU A 33 19.10 5.66 -4.10
CA GLU A 33 18.87 4.26 -3.76
C GLU A 33 17.49 3.80 -4.22
N LEU A 34 16.46 4.64 -4.05
CA LEU A 34 15.14 4.44 -4.65
C LEU A 34 15.27 4.24 -6.18
N VAL A 35 15.95 5.16 -6.87
CA VAL A 35 16.16 5.07 -8.32
C VAL A 35 16.92 3.81 -8.71
N ARG A 36 17.99 3.45 -7.98
CA ARG A 36 18.72 2.19 -8.23
C ARG A 36 17.82 0.98 -8.03
N SER A 37 17.10 0.92 -6.92
CA SER A 37 16.21 -0.20 -6.61
C SER A 37 15.17 -0.40 -7.71
N ARG A 38 14.57 0.67 -8.24
CA ARG A 38 13.53 0.57 -9.28
C ARG A 38 14.08 0.32 -10.67
N CYS A 39 15.25 0.86 -11.02
CA CYS A 39 15.87 0.65 -12.33
C CYS A 39 16.67 -0.67 -12.42
N GLN A 40 17.14 -1.19 -11.29
CA GLN A 40 17.83 -2.48 -11.20
C GLN A 40 16.90 -3.60 -10.69
N ALA A 41 15.66 -3.27 -10.28
CA ALA A 41 14.66 -4.27 -9.99
C ALA A 41 14.49 -5.14 -11.23
N VAL A 42 14.66 -6.45 -11.01
CA VAL A 42 14.18 -7.44 -11.98
C VAL A 42 12.68 -7.18 -12.15
N PRO A 43 12.15 -7.17 -13.38
CA PRO A 43 10.72 -7.12 -13.59
C PRO A 43 10.04 -8.15 -12.68
N PRO A 44 8.92 -7.79 -12.02
CA PRO A 44 8.25 -8.73 -11.15
C PRO A 44 7.93 -10.00 -11.95
N THR A 45 8.25 -11.14 -11.35
CA THR A 45 7.93 -12.43 -11.93
C THR A 45 6.40 -12.60 -12.00
N ASP A 46 5.92 -13.49 -12.85
CA ASP A 46 4.49 -13.79 -12.94
C ASP A 46 3.92 -14.19 -11.55
N ASP A 47 4.71 -14.87 -10.72
CA ASP A 47 4.35 -15.22 -9.35
C ASP A 47 4.21 -13.99 -8.44
N GLU A 48 5.09 -12.99 -8.58
CA GLU A 48 4.99 -11.74 -7.81
C GLU A 48 3.78 -10.90 -8.25
N VAL A 49 3.44 -10.93 -9.54
CA VAL A 49 2.21 -10.29 -10.07
C VAL A 49 0.98 -10.99 -9.49
N ALA A 50 0.91 -12.32 -9.57
CA ALA A 50 -0.18 -13.11 -9.02
C ALA A 50 -0.32 -12.92 -7.50
N LEU A 51 0.80 -12.86 -6.77
CA LEU A 51 0.79 -12.60 -5.33
C LEU A 51 0.22 -11.21 -5.01
N ARG A 52 0.58 -10.18 -5.80
CA ARG A 52 0.06 -8.82 -5.63
C ARG A 52 -1.46 -8.78 -5.83
N GLU A 53 -1.96 -9.48 -6.84
CA GLU A 53 -3.40 -9.60 -7.09
C GLU A 53 -4.12 -10.31 -5.94
N LEU A 54 -3.56 -11.40 -5.42
CA LEU A 54 -4.11 -12.11 -4.25
C LEU A 54 -4.18 -11.22 -3.01
N ILE A 55 -3.15 -10.39 -2.77
CA ILE A 55 -3.15 -9.44 -1.66
C ILE A 55 -4.28 -8.42 -1.80
N VAL A 56 -4.54 -7.93 -3.01
CA VAL A 56 -5.65 -7.00 -3.28
C VAL A 56 -6.98 -7.68 -2.98
N LEU A 57 -7.21 -8.89 -3.52
CA LEU A 57 -8.43 -9.66 -3.29
C LEU A 57 -8.65 -9.97 -1.80
N ALA A 58 -7.59 -10.32 -1.07
CA ALA A 58 -7.65 -10.58 0.36
C ALA A 58 -8.03 -9.32 1.16
N LYS A 59 -7.47 -8.14 0.82
CA LYS A 59 -7.82 -6.86 1.44
C LYS A 59 -9.28 -6.49 1.20
N GLU A 60 -9.77 -6.70 -0.01
CA GLU A 60 -11.18 -6.44 -0.32
C GLU A 60 -12.11 -7.40 0.43
N ALA A 61 -11.78 -8.69 0.44
CA ALA A 61 -12.58 -9.70 1.13
C ALA A 61 -12.66 -9.43 2.64
N THR A 62 -11.53 -9.08 3.26
CA THR A 62 -11.48 -8.72 4.69
C THR A 62 -12.26 -7.44 4.96
N THR A 63 -12.13 -6.41 4.13
CA THR A 63 -12.91 -5.17 4.26
C THR A 63 -14.43 -5.44 4.19
N ARG A 64 -14.87 -6.29 3.26
CA ARG A 64 -16.28 -6.70 3.16
C ARG A 64 -16.73 -7.48 4.39
N ALA A 65 -15.92 -8.43 4.86
CA ALA A 65 -16.25 -9.22 6.04
C ALA A 65 -16.40 -8.34 7.29
N THR A 66 -15.49 -7.40 7.52
CA THR A 66 -15.59 -6.44 8.63
C THR A 66 -16.86 -5.62 8.56
N LYS A 67 -17.19 -5.06 7.39
CA LYS A 67 -18.43 -4.28 7.20
C LYS A 67 -19.69 -5.10 7.48
N SER A 68 -19.73 -6.36 7.03
CA SER A 68 -20.85 -7.25 7.30
C SER A 68 -20.98 -7.58 8.78
N LEU A 69 -19.85 -7.77 9.48
CA LEU A 69 -19.82 -8.03 10.91
C LEU A 69 -20.33 -6.81 11.70
N ASP A 70 -19.82 -5.63 11.41
CA ASP A 70 -20.22 -4.38 12.06
C ASP A 70 -21.73 -4.13 11.90
N LYS A 71 -22.25 -4.38 10.68
CA LYS A 71 -23.68 -4.30 10.43
C LYS A 71 -24.47 -5.32 11.26
N GLY A 72 -24.03 -6.57 11.29
CA GLY A 72 -24.69 -7.62 12.07
C GLY A 72 -24.74 -7.31 13.57
N ILE A 73 -23.66 -6.73 14.12
CA ILE A 73 -23.61 -6.26 15.50
C ILE A 73 -24.62 -5.14 15.72
N SER A 74 -24.62 -4.12 14.85
CA SER A 74 -25.56 -2.99 14.95
C SER A 74 -27.03 -3.44 14.86
N ASP A 75 -27.34 -4.38 13.96
CA ASP A 75 -28.70 -4.90 13.79
C ASP A 75 -29.12 -5.69 15.06
N ALA A 76 -28.22 -6.50 15.63
CA ALA A 76 -28.48 -7.23 16.86
C ALA A 76 -28.68 -6.30 18.08
N GLU A 77 -27.90 -5.23 18.17
CA GLU A 77 -28.06 -4.20 19.20
C GLU A 77 -29.41 -3.47 19.08
N SER A 78 -29.86 -3.18 17.86
CA SER A 78 -31.18 -2.59 17.60
C SER A 78 -32.30 -3.50 18.09
N VAL A 79 -32.24 -4.79 17.75
CA VAL A 79 -33.23 -5.78 18.20
C VAL A 79 -33.23 -5.92 19.73
N LEU A 80 -32.06 -5.93 20.37
CA LEU A 80 -31.95 -5.96 21.83
C LEU A 80 -32.56 -4.72 22.48
N ALA A 81 -32.38 -3.54 21.87
CA ALA A 81 -32.98 -2.30 22.36
C ALA A 81 -34.51 -2.33 22.25
N GLU A 82 -35.06 -2.81 21.13
CA GLU A 82 -36.49 -3.00 20.94
C GLU A 82 -37.08 -3.95 21.99
N LEU A 83 -36.46 -5.10 22.22
CA LEU A 83 -36.91 -6.07 23.23
C LEU A 83 -36.91 -5.49 24.65
N ARG A 84 -35.93 -4.64 24.98
CA ARG A 84 -35.84 -3.96 26.28
C ARG A 84 -36.86 -2.84 26.45
N ALA A 85 -37.35 -2.25 25.38
CA ALA A 85 -38.34 -1.17 25.43
C ALA A 85 -39.79 -1.68 25.59
N VAL A 86 -40.01 -2.98 25.36
CA VAL A 86 -41.32 -3.65 25.46
C VAL A 86 -41.52 -4.32 26.85
N HIS A 87 -40.52 -4.26 27.72
CA HIS A 87 -40.60 -4.61 29.15
C HIS A 87 -40.40 -3.38 30.02
#